data_AF-A0A4U3CK38-F1
#
_entry.id   AF-A0A4U3CK38-F1
#
_cell.length_a   1.000
_cell.length_b   1.000
_cell.length_c   1.000
_cell.angle_alpha   90.00
_cell.angle_beta   90.00
_cell.angle_gamma   90.00
#
_symmetry.space_group_name_H-M   'P 1'
#
loop_
_entity.id
_entity.type
_entity.pdbx_description
1 polymer ?
#
loop_
_entity_poly.entity_id
_entity_poly.type
_entity_poly.pdbx_seq_one_letter_code
_entity_poly.pdbx_strand_id
1 'polypeptide(L)'
;MAADTAAFERLGVCPGDAELTVVQFSTAFCGPCRATKARLAQLQTTRPDLAVVQVDAESHLDEVRALDVRRTPTLFYLDRSGAVVGRSSGAPRPDELTALVDAHVGVAR
;
A
#
# COMPACT_ATOMS: atom_id res chain seq x y z
N MET A 1 -6.01 5.44 16.04
CA MET A 1 -5.96 3.98 15.80
C MET A 1 -7.22 3.45 15.11
N ALA A 2 -8.45 3.78 15.55
CA ALA A 2 -9.67 3.37 14.82
C ALA A 2 -10.01 4.20 13.57
N ALA A 3 -9.57 5.46 13.54
CA ALA A 3 -9.89 6.38 12.44
C ALA A 3 -9.20 6.01 11.11
N ASP A 4 -8.00 5.43 11.18
CA ASP A 4 -7.22 5.07 10.01
C ASP A 4 -7.84 3.85 9.31
N THR A 5 -8.25 2.83 10.08
CA THR A 5 -8.93 1.63 9.57
C THR A 5 -10.21 1.99 8.82
N ALA A 6 -11.06 2.87 9.39
CA ALA A 6 -12.28 3.33 8.74
C ALA A 6 -12.03 4.10 7.44
N ALA A 7 -10.88 4.77 7.29
CA ALA A 7 -10.50 5.40 6.03
C ALA A 7 -10.12 4.35 4.97
N PHE A 8 -9.41 3.28 5.34
CA PHE A 8 -9.08 2.20 4.41
C PHE A 8 -10.32 1.39 3.98
N GLU A 9 -11.27 1.16 4.88
CA GLU A 9 -12.54 0.49 4.56
C GLU A 9 -13.35 1.26 3.50
N ARG A 10 -13.39 2.60 3.58
CA ARG A 10 -14.05 3.45 2.56
C ARG A 10 -13.39 3.36 1.19
N LEU A 11 -12.10 3.05 1.15
CA LEU A 11 -11.36 2.81 -0.09
C LEU A 11 -11.57 1.39 -0.64
N GLY A 12 -12.40 0.56 0.02
CA GLY A 12 -12.63 -0.83 -0.35
C GLY A 12 -11.44 -1.74 -0.06
N VAL A 13 -10.56 -1.36 0.87
CA VAL A 13 -9.42 -2.19 1.26
C VAL A 13 -9.91 -3.33 2.15
N CYS A 14 -9.65 -4.58 1.73
CA CYS A 14 -9.99 -5.80 2.47
C CYS A 14 -8.71 -6.46 3.01
N PRO A 15 -8.14 -6.01 4.14
CA PRO A 15 -6.89 -6.55 4.65
C PRO A 15 -6.97 -8.03 5.07
N GLY A 16 -8.17 -8.54 5.38
CA GLY A 16 -8.37 -9.93 5.82
C GLY A 16 -8.00 -11.01 4.79
N ASP A 17 -7.89 -10.63 3.51
CA ASP A 17 -7.63 -11.55 2.39
C ASP A 17 -6.14 -11.84 2.17
N ALA A 18 -5.23 -11.13 2.85
CA ALA A 18 -3.79 -11.27 2.69
C ALA A 18 -3.04 -11.00 4.02
N GLU A 19 -1.84 -11.56 4.19
CA GLU A 19 -1.01 -11.28 5.37
C GLU A 19 -0.45 -9.85 5.34
N LEU A 20 -0.20 -9.32 4.15
CA LEU A 20 0.15 -7.91 3.94
C LEU A 20 -0.69 -7.31 2.80
N THR A 21 -1.30 -6.15 3.08
CA THR A 21 -1.96 -5.33 2.08
C THR A 21 -1.24 -4.00 1.90
N VAL A 22 -0.80 -3.70 0.67
CA VAL A 22 -0.12 -2.45 0.33
C VAL A 22 -1.09 -1.51 -0.36
N VAL A 23 -1.42 -0.40 0.29
CA VAL A 23 -2.28 0.65 -0.28
C VAL A 23 -1.38 1.76 -0.83
N GLN A 24 -1.37 1.94 -2.15
CA GLN A 24 -0.59 2.98 -2.81
C GLN A 24 -1.50 4.12 -3.29
N PHE A 25 -1.33 5.30 -2.69
CA PHE A 25 -1.87 6.55 -3.23
C PHE A 25 -1.04 7.02 -4.41
N SER A 26 -1.71 7.33 -5.51
CA SER A 26 -1.11 7.76 -6.77
C SER A 26 -1.94 8.89 -7.40
N THR A 27 -1.40 9.50 -8.47
CA THR A 27 -2.13 10.44 -9.33
C THR A 27 -1.96 10.03 -10.79
N ALA A 28 -2.82 10.53 -11.68
CA ALA A 28 -2.94 10.05 -13.07
C ALA A 28 -1.61 9.99 -13.86
N PHE A 29 -0.68 10.91 -13.61
CA PHE A 29 0.57 11.03 -14.37
C PHE A 29 1.85 10.79 -13.57
N CYS A 30 1.75 10.24 -12.36
CA CYS A 30 2.90 10.05 -11.48
C CYS A 30 3.86 8.94 -11.97
N GLY A 31 5.00 9.35 -12.55
CA GLY A 31 6.07 8.44 -13.01
C GLY A 31 6.60 7.49 -11.91
N PRO A 32 7.01 8.02 -10.74
CA PRO A 32 7.45 7.18 -9.62
C PRO A 32 6.38 6.19 -9.14
N CYS A 33 5.09 6.57 -9.19
CA CYS A 33 3.98 5.70 -8.82
C CYS A 33 3.89 4.47 -9.74
N ARG A 34 4.11 4.65 -11.05
CA ARG A 34 4.10 3.54 -12.02
C ARG A 34 5.26 2.56 -11.75
N ALA A 35 6.45 3.08 -11.43
CA ALA A 35 7.60 2.24 -11.09
C ALA A 35 7.35 1.42 -9.82
N THR A 36 6.83 2.04 -8.76
CA THR A 36 6.46 1.34 -7.52
C THR A 36 5.38 0.28 -7.76
N LYS A 37 4.34 0.60 -8.53
CA LYS A 37 3.27 -0.35 -8.90
C LYS A 37 3.81 -1.55 -9.66
N ALA A 38 4.69 -1.34 -10.64
CA ALA A 38 5.30 -2.43 -11.40
C ALA A 38 6.13 -3.36 -10.50
N ARG A 39 6.86 -2.78 -9.54
CA ARG A 39 7.63 -3.58 -8.57
C ARG A 39 6.72 -4.39 -7.64
N LEU A 40 5.65 -3.78 -7.12
CA LEU A 40 4.66 -4.49 -6.31
C LEU A 40 4.05 -5.67 -7.08
N ALA A 41 3.67 -5.46 -8.34
CA ALA A 41 3.16 -6.52 -9.21
C ALA A 41 4.17 -7.67 -9.40
N GLN A 42 5.47 -7.38 -9.52
CA GLN A 42 6.51 -8.42 -9.55
C GLN A 42 6.62 -9.19 -8.23
N LEU A 43 6.45 -8.53 -7.09
CA LEU A 43 6.51 -9.21 -5.79
C LEU A 43 5.30 -10.14 -5.58
N GLN A 44 4.12 -9.73 -6.05
CA GLN A 44 2.89 -10.53 -5.97
C GLN A 44 2.99 -11.86 -6.73
N THR A 45 3.82 -11.97 -7.78
CA THR A 45 3.96 -13.23 -8.54
C THR A 45 4.59 -14.36 -7.71
N THR A 46 5.32 -14.02 -6.65
CA THR A 46 6.05 -14.98 -5.79
C THR A 46 5.57 -14.95 -4.34
N ARG A 47 4.60 -14.09 -4.01
CA ARG A 47 4.05 -13.87 -2.67
C ARG A 47 2.52 -13.80 -2.76
N PRO A 48 1.82 -14.94 -2.71
CA PRO A 48 0.36 -14.97 -2.86
C PRO A 48 -0.36 -14.23 -1.72
N ASP A 49 0.25 -14.15 -0.55
CA ASP A 49 -0.29 -13.44 0.62
C ASP A 49 0.04 -11.92 0.62
N LEU A 50 0.38 -11.37 -0.55
CA LEU A 50 0.59 -9.93 -0.78
C LEU A 50 -0.56 -9.35 -1.62
N ALA A 51 -1.42 -8.55 -1.00
CA ALA A 51 -2.43 -7.76 -1.69
C ALA A 51 -1.91 -6.34 -2.00
N VAL A 52 -2.35 -5.77 -3.11
CA VAL A 52 -1.97 -4.42 -3.54
C VAL A 52 -3.23 -3.66 -3.99
N VAL A 53 -3.50 -2.54 -3.34
CA VAL A 53 -4.61 -1.64 -3.66
C VAL A 53 -4.04 -0.32 -4.19
N GLN A 54 -4.55 0.12 -5.33
CA GLN A 54 -4.15 1.37 -5.96
C GLN A 54 -5.26 2.39 -5.77
N VAL A 55 -4.93 3.51 -5.12
CA VAL A 55 -5.86 4.58 -4.82
C VAL A 55 -5.47 5.81 -5.62
N ASP A 56 -6.42 6.35 -6.37
CA ASP A 56 -6.27 7.67 -6.96
C ASP A 56 -6.53 8.73 -5.90
N ALA A 57 -5.49 9.48 -5.53
CA ALA A 57 -5.55 10.54 -4.53
C ALA A 57 -6.46 11.69 -4.98
N GLU A 58 -6.59 11.93 -6.29
CA GLU A 58 -7.39 13.03 -6.84
C GLU A 58 -8.90 12.75 -6.68
N SER A 59 -9.27 11.48 -6.66
CA SER A 59 -10.66 11.02 -6.48
C SER A 59 -11.07 10.74 -5.02
N HIS A 60 -10.12 10.73 -4.07
CA HIS A 60 -10.34 10.32 -2.66
C HIS A 60 -9.76 11.35 -1.67
N LEU A 61 -10.18 12.61 -1.80
CA LEU A 61 -9.60 13.73 -1.04
C LEU A 61 -9.86 13.66 0.47
N ASP A 62 -10.98 13.07 0.89
CA ASP A 62 -11.30 12.93 2.31
C ASP A 62 -10.37 11.92 2.99
N GLU A 63 -10.05 10.82 2.32
CA GLU A 63 -9.12 9.81 2.79
C GLU A 63 -7.68 10.30 2.74
N VAL A 64 -7.31 11.07 1.70
CA VAL A 64 -6.01 11.77 1.63
C VAL A 64 -5.81 12.66 2.85
N ARG A 65 -6.83 13.41 3.27
CA ARG A 65 -6.77 14.26 4.46
C ARG A 65 -6.74 13.44 5.75
N ALA A 66 -7.62 12.45 5.87
CA ALA A 66 -7.71 11.61 7.05
C ALA A 66 -6.41 10.85 7.34
N LEU A 67 -5.74 10.37 6.29
CA LEU A 67 -4.49 9.60 6.37
C LEU A 67 -3.23 10.47 6.24
N ASP A 68 -3.38 11.80 6.24
CA ASP A 68 -2.30 12.78 6.12
C ASP A 68 -1.38 12.55 4.90
N VAL A 69 -1.95 12.21 3.74
CA VAL A 69 -1.20 12.00 2.49
C VAL A 69 -0.78 13.34 1.89
N ARG A 70 0.51 13.67 2.03
CA ARG A 70 1.07 14.97 1.61
C ARG A 70 1.76 14.96 0.25
N ARG A 71 2.09 13.77 -0.28
CA ARG A 71 2.81 13.59 -1.54
C ARG A 71 2.49 12.25 -2.18
N THR A 72 2.72 12.12 -3.47
CA THR A 72 2.60 10.84 -4.19
C THR A 72 3.96 10.34 -4.73
N PRO A 73 4.18 9.02 -4.76
CA PRO A 73 3.33 8.01 -4.12
C PRO A 73 3.41 8.10 -2.60
N THR A 74 2.33 7.74 -1.89
CA THR A 74 2.39 7.38 -0.46
C THR A 74 1.89 5.95 -0.35
N LEU A 75 2.61 5.12 0.40
CA LEU A 75 2.24 3.73 0.62
C LEU A 75 1.90 3.53 2.10
N PHE A 76 0.82 2.80 2.35
CA PHE A 76 0.51 2.23 3.65
C PHE A 76 0.64 0.72 3.56
N TYR A 77 1.18 0.13 4.61
CA TYR A 77 1.34 -1.31 4.75
C TYR A 77 0.43 -1.75 5.88
N LEU A 78 -0.55 -2.58 5.58
CA LEU A 78 -1.54 -3.07 6.51
C LEU A 78 -1.31 -4.54 6.76
N ASP A 79 -1.33 -4.96 8.03
CA ASP A 79 -1.44 -6.37 8.36
C ASP A 79 -2.86 -6.89 8.10
N ARG A 80 -3.06 -8.19 8.30
CA ARG A 80 -4.34 -8.86 8.13
C ARG A 80 -5.48 -8.30 8.99
N SER A 81 -5.16 -7.68 10.12
CA SER A 81 -6.15 -7.04 11.00
C SER A 81 -6.57 -5.65 10.50
N GLY A 82 -5.91 -5.13 9.47
CA GLY A 82 -6.11 -3.76 8.98
C GLY A 82 -5.33 -2.71 9.77
N ALA A 83 -4.39 -3.13 10.62
CA ALA A 83 -3.53 -2.20 11.35
C ALA A 83 -2.36 -1.75 10.46
N VAL A 84 -2.02 -0.46 10.54
CA VAL A 84 -0.88 0.10 9.81
C VAL A 84 0.42 -0.36 10.47
N VAL A 85 1.14 -1.27 9.80
CA VAL A 85 2.46 -1.77 10.23
C VAL A 85 3.61 -0.94 9.67
N GLY A 86 3.33 -0.10 8.68
CA GLY A 86 4.32 0.85 8.16
C GLY A 86 3.74 1.87 7.20
N ARG A 87 4.56 2.86 6.85
CA ARG A 87 4.24 3.88 5.85
C ARG A 87 5.48 4.34 5.10
N SER A 88 5.35 4.53 3.78
CA SER A 88 6.36 5.20 2.95
C SER A 88 5.79 6.49 2.37
N SER A 89 6.41 7.63 2.71
CA SER A 89 6.03 8.95 2.16
C SER A 89 6.93 9.30 1.00
N GLY A 90 6.53 8.91 -0.21
CA GLY A 90 7.35 8.92 -1.42
C GLY A 90 7.56 7.52 -1.97
N ALA A 91 8.23 7.43 -3.12
CA ALA A 91 8.62 6.15 -3.69
C ALA A 91 9.75 5.55 -2.84
N PRO A 92 9.55 4.39 -2.18
CA PRO A 92 10.61 3.70 -1.47
C PRO A 92 11.65 3.20 -2.47
N ARG A 93 12.88 2.95 -2.00
CA ARG A 93 13.87 2.26 -2.82
C ARG A 93 13.39 0.83 -3.11
N PRO A 94 13.78 0.23 -4.25
CA PRO A 94 13.37 -1.15 -4.57
C PRO A 94 13.70 -2.15 -3.47
N ASP A 95 14.89 -2.06 -2.89
CA ASP A 95 15.34 -2.98 -1.84
C ASP A 95 14.61 -2.76 -0.53
N GLU A 96 14.32 -1.50 -0.16
CA GLU A 96 13.51 -1.16 1.03
C GLU A 96 12.08 -1.73 0.90
N LEU A 97 11.48 -1.60 -0.29
CA LEU A 97 10.15 -2.13 -0.55
C LEU A 97 10.14 -3.66 -0.46
N THR A 98 11.14 -4.33 -1.03
CA THR A 98 11.26 -5.78 -0.97
C THR A 98 11.49 -6.25 0.47
N ALA A 99 12.41 -5.63 1.20
CA ALA A 99 12.69 -5.99 2.59
C ALA A 99 11.45 -5.82 3.50
N LEU A 100 10.67 -4.77 3.31
CA LEU A 100 9.44 -4.55 4.09
C LEU A 100 8.39 -5.62 3.78
N VAL A 101 8.20 -5.95 2.50
CA VAL A 101 7.29 -7.02 2.10
C VAL A 101 7.75 -8.36 2.68
N ASP A 102 9.04 -8.69 2.57
CA ASP A 102 9.62 -9.95 3.07
C ASP A 102 9.52 -10.09 4.59
N ALA A 103 9.50 -8.97 5.32
CA ALA A 103 9.31 -8.98 6.76
C ALA A 103 7.89 -9.42 7.19
N HIS A 104 6.90 -9.35 6.29
CA HIS A 104 5.50 -9.65 6.60
C HIS A 104 4.91 -10.79 5.75
N VAL A 105 5.52 -11.10 4.60
CA VAL A 105 5.03 -12.09 3.65
C VAL A 105 6.16 -13.02 3.26
N GLY A 106 5.96 -14.33 3.44
CA GLY A 106 6.91 -15.34 2.98
C GLY A 106 6.91 -15.48 1.45
N VAL A 107 8.03 -15.91 0.89
CA VAL A 107 8.10 -16.33 -0.51
C VAL A 107 7.48 -17.72 -0.65
N ALA A 108 6.55 -17.88 -1.60
CA ALA A 108 6.02 -19.20 -1.92
C ALA A 108 7.15 -20.09 -2.49
N ARG A 109 7.31 -21.28 -1.91
CA ARG A 109 8.32 -22.27 -2.31
C ARG A 109 7.95 -22.98 -3.61
#